data_AF-A0AAU7C9F0-F1
#
_entry.id   AF-A0AAU7C9F0-F1
#
_cell.length_a   1.000
_cell.length_b   1.000
_cell.length_c   1.000
_cell.angle_alpha   90.00
_cell.angle_beta   90.00
_cell.angle_gamma   90.00
#
_symmetry.space_group_name_H-M   'P 1'
#
loop_
_entity.id
_entity.type
_entity.pdbx_description
1 polymer ?
#
loop_
_entity_poly.entity_id
_entity_poly.type
_entity_poly.pdbx_seq_one_letter_code
_entity_poly.pdbx_strand_id
1 'polypeptide(L)'
;MVGKRFTIAGLMGTVVLAAAGLAAFRSGSLFALRLFYTLTIVILLLATLAARLCREEMRAFWFGFATFGWVYVILALGLKPGMSPESLAVQPSLFTNEFLLSAEYVKKGHAFLREHVPSEELTGPVYSIAIGHLVVALGFAAVGGLTTFLFDGGQSRREGARAEVVPPDSPGGKRRRGRLLALGGVVTLVSLLGFRLFWGSTYGPYFPDLVFTEWSEKNEILSQWYGRHLEAMREPSLWKVAESGDDDLIYRMSRLPLYGHPFSIRVVKSGETITLTLVELDGNVGYEPGAISIHRTLRLAPHHWDGLIRRLEQVGYWETPTCVGNAVSDKRPELVIEGVSPGRYHVVIRHDAEENALSDVYRYLVELSGIEVDGLEPSGFH
;
A
#
# COMPACT_ATOMS: atom_id res chain seq x y z
N MET A 1 31.44 36.19 -12.83
CA MET A 1 30.80 35.05 -12.13
C MET A 1 31.74 33.86 -12.21
N VAL A 2 32.46 33.54 -11.13
CA VAL A 2 33.27 32.32 -11.09
C VAL A 2 32.28 31.16 -10.95
N GLY A 3 32.11 30.37 -12.00
CA GLY A 3 31.26 29.18 -11.93
C GLY A 3 31.80 28.23 -10.86
N LYS A 4 30.94 27.82 -9.92
CA LYS A 4 31.29 26.76 -8.96
C LYS A 4 31.64 25.51 -9.77
N ARG A 5 32.92 25.16 -9.87
CA ARG A 5 33.36 23.94 -10.54
C ARG A 5 33.04 22.75 -9.64
N PHE A 6 32.24 21.82 -10.14
CA PHE A 6 32.02 20.54 -9.47
C PHE A 6 33.35 19.78 -9.47
N THR A 7 33.79 19.29 -8.32
CA THR A 7 35.01 18.48 -8.26
C THR A 7 34.69 17.08 -8.78
N ILE A 8 35.62 16.47 -9.53
CA ILE A 8 35.49 15.08 -10.00
C ILE A 8 35.29 14.14 -8.80
N ALA A 9 36.00 14.39 -7.70
CA ALA A 9 35.83 13.65 -6.46
C ALA A 9 34.40 13.72 -5.90
N GLY A 10 33.76 14.89 -5.93
CA GLY A 10 32.37 15.06 -5.49
C GLY A 10 31.40 14.26 -6.36
N LEU A 11 31.58 14.31 -7.69
CA LEU A 11 30.76 13.54 -8.62
C LEU A 11 30.92 12.03 -8.41
N MET A 12 32.15 11.54 -8.27
CA MET A 12 32.43 10.12 -8.03
C MET A 12 31.85 9.65 -6.69
N GLY A 13 31.92 10.47 -5.64
CA GLY A 13 31.28 10.19 -4.36
C GLY A 13 29.76 10.03 -4.49
N THR A 14 29.09 10.90 -5.25
CA THR A 14 27.65 10.79 -5.53
C THR A 14 27.29 9.51 -6.27
N VAL A 15 28.08 9.14 -7.28
CA VAL A 15 27.86 7.90 -8.05
C VAL A 15 27.99 6.67 -7.17
N VAL A 16 29.03 6.59 -6.32
CA VAL A 16 29.23 5.46 -5.40
C VAL A 16 28.08 5.35 -4.39
N LEU A 17 27.63 6.47 -3.83
CA LEU A 17 26.48 6.48 -2.91
C LEU A 17 25.19 6.03 -3.59
N ALA A 18 24.94 6.49 -4.83
CA ALA A 18 23.78 6.06 -5.60
C ALA A 18 23.82 4.57 -5.93
N ALA A 19 24.99 4.05 -6.32
CA ALA A 19 25.20 2.63 -6.60
C ALA A 19 24.99 1.77 -5.34
N ALA A 20 25.52 2.19 -4.19
CA ALA A 20 25.30 1.52 -2.91
C ALA A 20 23.81 1.54 -2.50
N GLY A 21 23.12 2.67 -2.71
CA GLY A 21 21.68 2.80 -2.52
C GLY A 21 20.88 1.80 -3.36
N LEU A 22 21.17 1.72 -4.65
CA LEU A 22 20.54 0.78 -5.57
C LEU A 22 20.84 -0.68 -5.22
N ALA A 23 22.08 -0.99 -4.82
CA ALA A 23 22.47 -2.34 -4.42
C ALA A 23 21.72 -2.79 -3.15
N ALA A 24 21.62 -1.93 -2.14
CA ALA A 24 20.88 -2.20 -0.91
C ALA A 24 19.37 -2.32 -1.14
N PHE A 25 18.82 -1.47 -1.99
CA PHE A 25 17.42 -1.54 -2.41
C PHE A 25 17.11 -2.87 -3.11
N ARG A 26 18.03 -3.33 -3.97
CA ARG A 26 17.93 -4.64 -4.64
C ARG A 26 18.06 -5.80 -3.67
N SER A 27 18.93 -5.72 -2.66
CA SER A 27 19.18 -6.86 -1.77
C SER A 27 18.02 -7.15 -0.82
N GLY A 28 17.20 -6.15 -0.49
CA GLY A 28 15.99 -6.33 0.33
C GLY A 28 16.24 -7.00 1.69
N SER A 29 17.45 -6.88 2.23
CA SER A 29 17.86 -7.63 3.43
C SER A 29 17.67 -6.80 4.70
N LEU A 30 17.38 -7.47 5.82
CA LEU A 30 17.26 -6.82 7.13
C LEU A 30 18.53 -6.04 7.50
N PHE A 31 19.71 -6.57 7.15
CA PHE A 31 20.98 -5.89 7.35
C PHE A 31 21.05 -4.57 6.56
N ALA A 32 20.69 -4.59 5.27
CA ALA A 32 20.66 -3.40 4.44
C ALA A 32 19.67 -2.36 4.98
N LEU A 33 18.49 -2.78 5.40
CA LEU A 33 17.50 -1.89 6.03
C LEU A 33 18.06 -1.23 7.30
N ARG A 34 18.63 -2.01 8.22
CA ARG A 34 19.23 -1.49 9.45
C ARG A 34 20.33 -0.48 9.16
N LEU A 35 21.23 -0.81 8.23
CA LEU A 35 22.32 0.07 7.81
C LEU A 35 21.80 1.40 7.25
N PHE A 36 20.86 1.35 6.29
CA PHE A 36 20.30 2.55 5.66
C PHE A 36 19.49 3.39 6.65
N TYR A 37 18.74 2.74 7.54
CA TYR A 37 18.00 3.43 8.58
C TYR A 37 18.94 4.19 9.50
N THR A 38 19.96 3.53 10.04
CA THR A 38 20.97 4.17 10.90
C THR A 38 21.69 5.31 10.17
N LEU A 39 22.11 5.10 8.92
CA LEU A 39 22.78 6.13 8.11
C LEU A 39 21.88 7.36 7.92
N THR A 40 20.61 7.15 7.56
CA THR A 40 19.65 8.24 7.33
C THR A 40 19.44 9.05 8.60
N ILE A 41 19.25 8.40 9.75
CA ILE A 41 19.09 9.08 11.04
C ILE A 41 20.35 9.87 11.41
N VAL A 42 21.54 9.29 11.26
CA VAL A 42 22.80 9.98 11.52
C VAL A 42 22.96 11.21 10.62
N ILE A 43 22.69 11.08 9.32
CA ILE A 43 22.76 12.19 8.36
C ILE A 43 21.79 13.32 8.76
N LEU A 44 20.54 12.99 9.11
CA LEU A 44 19.54 13.98 9.50
C LEU A 44 19.88 14.66 10.83
N LEU A 45 20.46 13.93 11.79
CA LEU A 45 20.97 14.52 13.04
C LEU A 45 22.15 15.47 12.79
N LEU A 46 23.11 15.06 11.95
CA LEU A 46 24.23 15.91 11.56
C LEU A 46 23.74 17.15 10.80
N ALA A 47 22.72 17.02 9.94
CA ALA A 47 22.10 18.16 9.27
C ALA A 47 21.44 19.13 10.26
N THR A 48 20.75 18.63 11.29
CA THR A 48 20.19 19.46 12.37
C THR A 48 21.29 20.22 13.14
N LEU A 49 22.41 19.56 13.44
CA LEU A 49 23.57 20.20 14.08
C LEU A 49 24.22 21.23 13.15
N ALA A 50 24.41 20.90 11.87
CA ALA A 50 24.97 21.79 10.85
C ALA A 50 24.09 23.04 10.64
N ALA A 51 22.76 22.88 10.69
CA ALA A 51 21.81 23.99 10.65
C ALA A 51 22.00 24.99 11.81
N ARG A 52 22.62 24.57 12.91
CA ARG A 52 22.94 25.43 14.05
C ARG A 52 24.36 25.97 14.02
N LEU A 53 25.33 25.14 13.61
CA LEU A 53 26.77 25.43 13.77
C LEU A 53 27.45 25.95 12.51
N CYS A 54 26.89 25.74 11.32
CA CYS A 54 27.51 26.21 10.08
C CYS A 54 27.40 27.74 9.92
N ARG A 55 28.37 28.30 9.18
CA ARG A 55 28.40 29.71 8.77
C ARG A 55 27.12 30.10 8.02
N GLU A 56 26.75 31.38 8.11
CA GLU A 56 25.46 31.91 7.62
C GLU A 56 25.09 31.44 6.21
N GLU A 57 26.04 31.43 5.27
CA GLU A 57 25.79 31.06 3.87
C GLU A 57 25.23 29.63 3.70
N MET A 58 25.63 28.67 4.54
CA MET A 58 25.21 27.27 4.42
C MET A 58 24.13 26.89 5.44
N ARG A 59 23.84 27.77 6.40
CA ARG A 59 22.89 27.52 7.49
C ARG A 59 21.49 27.24 6.94
N ALA A 60 21.05 28.04 5.97
CA ALA A 60 19.77 27.90 5.31
C ALA A 60 19.61 26.55 4.60
N PHE A 61 20.67 26.07 3.93
CA PHE A 61 20.65 24.76 3.28
C PHE A 61 20.43 23.64 4.28
N TRP A 62 21.23 23.59 5.35
CA TRP A 62 21.14 22.52 6.34
C TRP A 62 19.82 22.54 7.11
N PHE A 63 19.26 23.73 7.36
CA PHE A 63 17.94 23.86 7.96
C PHE A 63 16.86 23.23 7.07
N GLY A 64 16.80 23.61 5.78
CA GLY A 64 15.85 23.03 4.85
C GLY A 64 16.03 21.51 4.69
N PHE A 65 17.29 21.05 4.67
CA PHE A 65 17.61 19.63 4.58
C PHE A 65 17.06 18.84 5.75
N ALA A 66 17.36 19.29 6.97
CA ALA A 66 16.89 18.64 8.19
C ALA A 66 15.36 18.65 8.27
N THR A 67 14.71 19.79 8.06
CA THR A 67 13.25 19.91 8.20
C THR A 67 12.51 18.99 7.24
N PHE A 68 12.84 19.01 5.95
CA PHE A 68 12.13 18.19 4.96
C PHE A 68 12.44 16.70 5.13
N GLY A 69 13.69 16.36 5.45
CA GLY A 69 14.07 14.97 5.71
C GLY A 69 13.37 14.37 6.93
N TRP A 70 13.34 15.08 8.05
CA TRP A 70 12.64 14.62 9.26
C TRP A 70 11.13 14.50 9.05
N VAL A 71 10.50 15.50 8.40
CA VAL A 71 9.07 15.45 8.09
C VAL A 71 8.74 14.22 7.25
N TYR A 72 9.53 13.95 6.21
CA TYR A 72 9.31 12.77 5.38
C TYR A 72 9.50 11.47 6.17
N VAL A 73 10.59 11.32 6.95
CA VAL A 73 10.83 10.12 7.78
C VAL A 73 9.67 9.88 8.74
N ILE A 74 9.17 10.91 9.40
CA ILE A 74 8.04 10.81 10.34
C ILE A 74 6.77 10.37 9.61
N LEU A 75 6.50 10.93 8.43
CA LEU A 75 5.32 10.56 7.64
C LEU A 75 5.42 9.14 7.06
N ALA A 76 6.61 8.73 6.62
CA ALA A 76 6.81 7.46 5.92
C ALA A 76 7.01 6.27 6.85
N LEU A 77 7.67 6.47 7.99
CA LEU A 77 7.99 5.38 8.92
C LEU A 77 7.16 5.45 10.21
N GLY A 78 6.46 6.56 10.46
CA GLY A 78 5.69 6.80 11.67
C GLY A 78 6.56 6.96 12.92
N LEU A 79 6.12 7.80 13.85
CA LEU A 79 6.67 7.88 15.21
C LEU A 79 5.82 6.99 16.15
N LYS A 80 5.68 5.70 15.87
CA LYS A 80 5.08 4.77 16.85
C LYS A 80 6.23 4.02 17.55
N PRO A 81 6.65 4.43 18.77
CA PRO A 81 7.62 3.67 19.54
C PRO A 81 7.08 2.26 19.83
N GLY A 82 7.89 1.23 19.62
CA GLY A 82 7.51 -0.18 19.84
C GLY A 82 6.98 -0.92 18.59
N MET A 83 7.08 -0.33 17.40
CA MET A 83 6.65 -0.96 16.15
C MET A 83 7.57 -2.15 15.78
N SER A 84 6.99 -3.34 15.61
CA SER A 84 7.69 -4.50 15.06
C SER A 84 8.01 -4.28 13.56
N PRO A 85 9.03 -4.95 12.99
CA PRO A 85 9.32 -4.87 11.55
C PRO A 85 8.11 -5.21 10.66
N GLU A 86 7.19 -6.04 11.16
CA GLU A 86 5.97 -6.44 10.47
C GLU A 86 4.93 -5.31 10.43
N SER A 87 4.89 -4.45 11.44
CA SER A 87 3.96 -3.30 11.47
C SER A 87 4.44 -2.12 10.62
N LEU A 88 5.71 -2.10 10.18
CA LEU A 88 6.18 -1.19 9.12
C LEU A 88 5.54 -1.49 7.75
N ALA A 89 5.06 -2.71 7.52
CA ALA A 89 4.37 -3.09 6.29
C ALA A 89 2.91 -2.59 6.23
N VAL A 90 2.39 -2.05 7.34
CA VAL A 90 0.96 -1.76 7.58
C VAL A 90 0.69 -0.26 7.70
N GLN A 91 1.69 0.60 7.48
CA GLN A 91 1.53 2.06 7.55
C GLN A 91 0.64 2.61 6.42
N PRO A 92 -0.05 3.75 6.65
CA PRO A 92 -0.89 4.39 5.64
C PRO A 92 -0.11 4.60 4.35
N SER A 93 -0.72 4.24 3.23
CA SER A 93 -0.11 4.28 1.90
C SER A 93 0.24 5.71 1.52
N LEU A 94 1.47 6.14 1.83
CA LEU A 94 2.02 7.31 1.16
C LEU A 94 2.05 7.01 -0.34
N PHE A 95 1.79 8.01 -1.17
CA PHE A 95 1.88 7.90 -2.64
C PHE A 95 3.24 7.30 -3.09
N THR A 96 4.29 7.54 -2.31
CA THR A 96 5.61 6.96 -2.55
C THR A 96 5.64 5.43 -2.42
N ASN A 97 4.73 4.81 -1.66
CA ASN A 97 4.63 3.35 -1.57
C ASN A 97 4.22 2.77 -2.92
N GLU A 98 3.16 3.29 -3.54
CA GLU A 98 2.69 2.88 -4.86
C GLU A 98 3.73 3.17 -5.95
N PHE A 99 4.41 4.33 -5.89
CA PHE A 99 5.52 4.62 -6.80
C PHE A 99 6.70 3.65 -6.66
N LEU A 100 7.07 3.28 -5.43
CA LEU A 100 8.16 2.34 -5.18
C LEU A 100 7.77 0.90 -5.57
N LEU A 101 6.52 0.50 -5.33
CA LEU A 101 5.97 -0.80 -5.71
C LEU A 101 5.83 -0.97 -7.22
N SER A 102 5.36 0.07 -7.91
CA SER A 102 5.20 0.09 -9.37
C SER A 102 6.53 0.19 -10.12
N ALA A 103 7.62 0.55 -9.44
CA ALA A 103 8.92 0.71 -10.04
C ALA A 103 9.41 -0.63 -10.63
N GLU A 104 9.60 -0.66 -11.95
CA GLU A 104 9.95 -1.88 -12.72
C GLU A 104 11.21 -2.58 -12.18
N TYR A 105 12.12 -1.81 -11.58
CA TYR A 105 13.34 -2.31 -10.94
C TYR A 105 13.07 -3.11 -9.66
N VAL A 106 12.04 -2.77 -8.87
CA VAL A 106 11.60 -3.57 -7.71
C VAL A 106 11.01 -4.88 -8.20
N LYS A 107 10.13 -4.82 -9.20
CA LYS A 107 9.50 -6.01 -9.80
C LYS A 107 10.54 -6.98 -10.36
N LYS A 108 11.48 -6.48 -11.17
CA LYS A 108 12.59 -7.28 -11.73
C LYS A 108 13.57 -7.77 -10.68
N GLY A 109 13.89 -6.94 -9.68
CA GLY A 109 14.76 -7.33 -8.58
C GLY A 109 14.17 -8.47 -7.76
N HIS A 110 12.88 -8.37 -7.44
CA HIS A 110 12.17 -9.40 -6.70
C HIS A 110 12.02 -10.70 -7.51
N ALA A 111 11.69 -10.61 -8.80
CA ALA A 111 11.64 -11.78 -9.69
C ALA A 111 13.00 -12.50 -9.75
N PHE A 112 14.10 -11.74 -9.89
CA PHE A 112 15.45 -12.31 -9.88
C PHE A 112 15.80 -13.00 -8.56
N LEU A 113 15.48 -12.36 -7.42
CA LEU A 113 15.73 -12.94 -6.10
C LEU A 113 14.92 -14.23 -5.88
N ARG A 114 13.67 -14.26 -6.33
CA ARG A 114 12.80 -15.45 -6.23
C ARG A 114 13.36 -16.65 -6.99
N GLU A 115 14.08 -16.43 -8.09
CA GLU A 115 14.70 -17.50 -8.87
C GLU A 115 16.00 -18.04 -8.25
N HIS A 116 16.70 -17.23 -7.43
CA HIS A 116 18.07 -17.55 -6.99
C HIS A 116 18.25 -17.69 -5.47
N VAL A 117 17.27 -17.29 -4.66
CA VAL A 117 17.35 -17.30 -3.19
C VAL A 117 16.26 -18.20 -2.61
N PRO A 118 16.58 -19.13 -1.70
CA PRO A 118 15.60 -19.97 -1.03
C PRO A 118 14.49 -19.12 -0.37
N SER A 119 13.24 -19.55 -0.52
CA SER A 119 12.05 -18.80 -0.06
C SER A 119 12.05 -18.47 1.43
N GLU A 120 12.72 -19.27 2.26
CA GLU A 120 12.84 -19.05 3.72
C GLU A 120 13.70 -17.84 4.11
N GLU A 121 14.58 -17.35 3.22
CA GLU A 121 15.42 -16.15 3.48
C GLU A 121 14.83 -14.86 2.87
N LEU A 122 13.79 -14.97 2.04
CA LEU A 122 13.09 -13.82 1.44
C LEU A 122 12.20 -13.14 2.48
N THR A 123 12.82 -12.32 3.32
CA THR A 123 12.14 -11.40 4.26
C THR A 123 11.41 -10.22 3.58
N GLY A 124 11.21 -10.32 2.27
CA GLY A 124 10.13 -9.66 1.55
C GLY A 124 10.44 -8.26 0.98
N PRO A 125 9.72 -7.84 -0.06
CA PRO A 125 9.70 -6.48 -0.62
C PRO A 125 9.43 -5.39 0.40
N VAL A 126 8.90 -5.74 1.56
CA VAL A 126 8.73 -4.83 2.71
C VAL A 126 10.04 -4.10 3.02
N TYR A 127 11.17 -4.81 3.07
CA TYR A 127 12.46 -4.17 3.36
C TYR A 127 12.97 -3.33 2.21
N SER A 128 12.81 -3.78 0.96
CA SER A 128 13.14 -2.97 -0.22
C SER A 128 12.32 -1.67 -0.23
N ILE A 129 11.02 -1.73 0.04
CA ILE A 129 10.14 -0.56 0.09
C ILE A 129 10.59 0.39 1.21
N ALA A 130 10.89 -0.12 2.41
CA ALA A 130 11.39 0.69 3.52
C ALA A 130 12.74 1.36 3.19
N ILE A 131 13.68 0.65 2.56
CA ILE A 131 14.94 1.24 2.05
C ILE A 131 14.61 2.32 0.99
N GLY A 132 13.64 2.08 0.12
CA GLY A 132 13.13 3.05 -0.84
C GLY A 132 12.67 4.35 -0.18
N HIS A 133 11.87 4.26 0.89
CA HIS A 133 11.45 5.43 1.65
C HIS A 133 12.63 6.20 2.26
N LEU A 134 13.63 5.50 2.79
CA LEU A 134 14.82 6.14 3.34
C LEU A 134 15.60 6.92 2.26
N VAL A 135 15.73 6.35 1.05
CA VAL A 135 16.37 7.04 -0.08
C VAL A 135 15.54 8.25 -0.53
N VAL A 136 14.21 8.09 -0.64
CA VAL A 136 13.31 9.19 -0.98
C VAL A 136 13.35 10.31 0.07
N ALA A 137 13.45 9.97 1.36
CA ALA A 137 13.61 10.93 2.45
C ALA A 137 14.84 11.82 2.25
N LEU A 138 15.99 11.22 1.91
CA LEU A 138 17.22 11.96 1.63
C LEU A 138 17.08 12.82 0.36
N GLY A 139 16.32 12.36 -0.64
CA GLY A 139 15.97 13.15 -1.81
C GLY A 139 15.15 14.40 -1.46
N PHE A 140 14.07 14.24 -0.68
CA PHE A 140 13.26 15.36 -0.19
C PHE A 140 14.07 16.31 0.70
N ALA A 141 14.97 15.78 1.54
CA ALA A 141 15.89 16.59 2.31
C ALA A 141 16.77 17.46 1.40
N ALA A 142 17.39 16.88 0.37
CA ALA A 142 18.21 17.64 -0.57
C ALA A 142 17.43 18.76 -1.27
N VAL A 143 16.20 18.47 -1.72
CA VAL A 143 15.29 19.47 -2.33
C VAL A 143 14.92 20.57 -1.33
N GLY A 144 14.59 20.21 -0.09
CA GLY A 144 14.30 21.15 0.98
C GLY A 144 15.47 22.10 1.25
N GLY A 145 16.67 21.55 1.37
CA GLY A 145 17.88 22.33 1.57
C GLY A 145 18.18 23.28 0.42
N LEU A 146 18.08 22.81 -0.83
CA LEU A 146 18.27 23.65 -2.01
C LEU A 146 17.24 24.79 -2.06
N THR A 147 15.98 24.47 -1.77
CA THR A 147 14.88 25.44 -1.75
C THR A 147 15.17 26.54 -0.73
N THR A 148 15.46 26.19 0.52
CA THR A 148 15.74 27.17 1.58
C THR A 148 16.99 27.99 1.27
N PHE A 149 18.05 27.37 0.72
CA PHE A 149 19.26 28.08 0.29
C PHE A 149 19.00 29.13 -0.79
N LEU A 150 18.19 28.81 -1.79
CA LEU A 150 17.84 29.74 -2.87
C LEU A 150 16.99 30.92 -2.36
N PHE A 151 16.12 30.69 -1.37
CA PHE A 151 15.34 31.76 -0.75
C PHE A 151 16.20 32.70 0.10
N ASP A 152 17.10 32.16 0.92
CA ASP A 152 17.94 32.95 1.82
C ASP A 152 19.03 33.73 1.07
N GLY A 153 19.69 33.10 0.10
CA GLY A 153 20.74 33.74 -0.71
C GLY A 153 20.24 34.93 -1.55
N GLY A 154 18.94 34.99 -1.84
CA GLY A 154 18.31 36.15 -2.48
C GLY A 154 18.15 37.36 -1.55
N GLN A 155 18.14 37.13 -0.23
CA GLN A 155 17.93 38.16 0.78
C GLN A 155 19.24 38.87 1.13
N SER A 156 20.31 38.13 1.40
CA SER A 156 21.63 38.70 1.76
C SER A 156 22.24 39.53 0.63
N ARG A 157 22.09 39.09 -0.64
CA ARG A 157 22.55 39.89 -1.80
C ARG A 157 21.81 41.22 -1.95
N ARG A 158 20.52 41.25 -1.60
CA ARG A 158 19.72 42.47 -1.67
C ARG A 158 20.04 43.44 -0.55
N GLU A 159 20.42 42.96 0.62
CA GLU A 159 20.82 43.81 1.75
C GLU A 159 22.20 44.42 1.52
N GLY A 160 23.16 43.66 0.98
CA GLY A 160 24.46 44.20 0.55
C GLY A 160 24.34 45.27 -0.53
N ALA A 161 23.48 45.07 -1.54
CA ALA A 161 23.26 46.06 -2.61
C ALA A 161 22.44 47.28 -2.16
N ARG A 162 21.64 47.18 -1.08
CA ARG A 162 20.86 48.31 -0.54
C ARG A 162 21.68 49.20 0.39
N ALA A 163 22.70 48.65 1.04
CA ALA A 163 23.60 49.40 1.91
C ALA A 163 24.42 50.46 1.14
N GLU A 164 24.51 50.35 -0.19
CA GLU A 164 25.38 51.20 -1.00
C GLU A 164 24.65 52.33 -1.77
N VAL A 165 23.30 52.35 -1.86
CA VAL A 165 22.61 53.25 -2.83
C VAL A 165 21.30 53.93 -2.36
N VAL A 166 20.83 53.82 -1.12
CA VAL A 166 19.49 54.39 -0.75
C VAL A 166 19.57 55.59 0.21
N PRO A 167 19.20 56.81 -0.25
CA PRO A 167 18.94 57.96 0.63
C PRO A 167 17.69 57.72 1.51
N PRO A 168 17.61 58.32 2.71
CA PRO A 168 16.72 57.88 3.78
C PRO A 168 15.20 58.02 3.59
N ASP A 169 14.67 58.62 2.51
CA ASP A 169 13.25 59.02 2.47
C ASP A 169 12.43 58.39 1.32
N SER A 170 12.21 57.06 1.33
CA SER A 170 11.19 56.47 0.42
C SER A 170 10.18 55.54 1.10
N PRO A 171 8.87 55.86 1.08
CA PRO A 171 7.81 55.03 1.65
C PRO A 171 7.35 53.98 0.63
N GLY A 172 7.87 52.76 0.72
CA GLY A 172 7.64 51.72 -0.30
C GLY A 172 7.53 50.28 0.22
N GLY A 173 6.83 50.05 1.34
CA GLY A 173 6.82 48.77 2.07
C GLY A 173 5.79 47.70 1.66
N LYS A 174 4.95 47.89 0.63
CA LYS A 174 3.77 47.02 0.41
C LYS A 174 3.91 45.88 -0.61
N ARG A 175 4.96 45.81 -1.44
CA ARG A 175 5.08 44.78 -2.50
C ARG A 175 5.67 43.42 -2.08
N ARG A 176 6.21 43.27 -0.86
CA ARG A 176 6.88 42.02 -0.43
C ARG A 176 5.94 40.90 0.05
N ARG A 177 4.71 41.19 0.49
CA ARG A 177 3.78 40.16 1.01
C ARG A 177 3.05 39.34 -0.06
N GLY A 178 2.88 39.86 -1.28
CA GLY A 178 2.06 39.20 -2.31
C GLY A 178 2.64 37.93 -2.94
N ARG A 179 3.97 37.74 -2.93
CA ARG A 179 4.61 36.58 -3.59
C ARG A 179 4.70 35.32 -2.73
N LEU A 180 4.60 35.44 -1.40
CA LEU A 180 4.60 34.30 -0.48
C LEU A 180 3.25 33.56 -0.43
N LEU A 181 2.14 34.27 -0.65
CA LEU A 181 0.79 33.68 -0.63
C LEU A 181 0.46 32.90 -1.92
N ALA A 182 0.98 33.33 -3.08
CA ALA A 182 0.69 32.67 -4.36
C ALA A 182 1.34 31.27 -4.49
N LEU A 183 2.51 31.04 -3.87
CA LEU A 183 3.21 29.75 -3.98
C LEU A 183 2.67 28.68 -3.02
N GLY A 184 2.25 29.08 -1.81
CA GLY A 184 1.56 28.18 -0.89
C GLY A 184 0.26 27.63 -1.49
N GLY A 185 -0.44 28.43 -2.30
CA GLY A 185 -1.62 28.00 -3.03
C GLY A 185 -1.34 26.90 -4.05
N VAL A 186 -0.26 26.98 -4.83
CA VAL A 186 0.06 25.99 -5.89
C VAL A 186 0.45 24.64 -5.30
N VAL A 187 1.27 24.60 -4.24
CA VAL A 187 1.65 23.34 -3.58
C VAL A 187 0.44 22.68 -2.93
N THR A 188 -0.44 23.46 -2.28
CA THR A 188 -1.67 22.93 -1.67
C THR A 188 -2.65 22.42 -2.74
N LEU A 189 -2.78 23.13 -3.86
CA LEU A 189 -3.67 22.76 -4.96
C LEU A 189 -3.20 21.48 -5.66
N VAL A 190 -1.90 21.33 -5.92
CA VAL A 190 -1.34 20.11 -6.53
C VAL A 190 -1.49 18.91 -5.59
N SER A 191 -1.29 19.09 -4.28
CA SER A 191 -1.52 18.04 -3.29
C SER A 191 -2.98 17.63 -3.18
N LEU A 192 -3.93 18.59 -3.21
CA LEU A 192 -5.37 18.30 -3.15
C LEU A 192 -5.91 17.69 -4.46
N LEU A 193 -5.39 18.10 -5.61
CA LEU A 193 -5.80 17.59 -6.92
C LEU A 193 -5.26 16.17 -7.16
N GLY A 194 -4.01 15.91 -6.74
CA GLY A 194 -3.44 14.55 -6.72
C GLY A 194 -4.19 13.63 -5.77
N PHE A 195 -4.62 14.14 -4.61
CA PHE A 195 -5.41 13.37 -3.65
C PHE A 195 -6.78 12.94 -4.21
N ARG A 196 -7.52 13.84 -4.88
CA ARG A 196 -8.85 13.48 -5.42
C ARG A 196 -8.83 12.59 -6.66
N LEU A 197 -7.86 12.76 -7.54
CA LEU A 197 -7.81 12.01 -8.81
C LEU A 197 -7.29 10.58 -8.64
N PHE A 198 -6.64 10.26 -7.51
CA PHE A 198 -6.02 8.95 -7.28
C PHE A 198 -6.67 8.12 -6.15
N TRP A 199 -7.47 8.72 -5.26
CA TRP A 199 -8.12 8.02 -4.13
C TRP A 199 -9.64 7.80 -4.30
N GLY A 200 -10.23 8.24 -5.40
CA GLY A 200 -11.62 7.92 -5.70
C GLY A 200 -11.76 6.49 -6.19
N SER A 201 -11.79 5.51 -5.29
CA SER A 201 -12.34 4.18 -5.60
C SER A 201 -13.73 4.40 -6.21
N THR A 202 -13.92 3.98 -7.46
CA THR A 202 -15.22 4.10 -8.13
C THR A 202 -16.27 3.16 -7.54
N TYR A 203 -15.83 2.17 -6.76
CA TYR A 203 -16.70 1.26 -6.03
C TYR A 203 -16.76 1.72 -4.57
N GLY A 204 -17.98 1.87 -4.05
CA GLY A 204 -18.19 2.08 -2.62
C GLY A 204 -17.57 0.92 -1.80
N PRO A 205 -17.53 1.04 -0.48
CA PRO A 205 -16.97 0.00 0.38
C PRO A 205 -17.53 -1.40 0.05
N TYR A 206 -16.61 -2.37 -0.09
CA TYR A 206 -16.93 -3.77 -0.38
C TYR A 206 -17.53 -4.50 0.82
N PHE A 207 -17.22 -4.02 2.01
CA PHE A 207 -17.58 -4.63 3.29
C PHE A 207 -18.15 -3.58 4.25
N PRO A 208 -19.01 -3.98 5.20
CA PRO A 208 -19.41 -3.12 6.31
C PRO A 208 -18.22 -2.72 7.19
N ASP A 209 -18.38 -1.61 7.91
CA ASP A 209 -17.39 -1.17 8.89
C ASP A 209 -17.20 -2.20 10.00
N LEU A 210 -15.96 -2.35 10.47
CA LEU A 210 -15.54 -3.21 11.57
C LEU A 210 -15.81 -4.72 11.37
N VAL A 211 -16.05 -5.16 10.14
CA VAL A 211 -16.39 -6.56 9.86
C VAL A 211 -15.24 -7.54 10.10
N PHE A 212 -13.99 -7.12 9.86
CA PHE A 212 -12.82 -7.98 10.01
C PHE A 212 -12.29 -7.96 11.46
N THR A 213 -12.43 -6.82 12.13
CA THR A 213 -11.94 -6.59 13.49
C THR A 213 -12.55 -5.33 14.09
N GLU A 214 -12.69 -5.32 15.42
CA GLU A 214 -13.12 -4.15 16.20
C GLU A 214 -12.11 -2.98 16.15
N TRP A 215 -10.87 -3.21 15.71
CA TRP A 215 -9.86 -2.15 15.59
C TRP A 215 -10.00 -1.44 14.25
N SER A 216 -10.55 -0.23 14.26
CA SER A 216 -10.86 0.55 13.04
C SER A 216 -9.70 0.64 12.05
N GLU A 217 -8.48 0.94 12.51
CA GLU A 217 -7.26 1.02 11.67
C GLU A 217 -6.96 -0.33 10.98
N LYS A 218 -6.98 -1.44 11.73
CA LYS A 218 -6.73 -2.78 11.16
C LYS A 218 -7.87 -3.22 10.24
N ASN A 219 -9.11 -2.88 10.57
CA ASN A 219 -10.27 -3.17 9.73
C ASN A 219 -10.21 -2.44 8.41
N GLU A 220 -9.89 -1.15 8.42
CA GLU A 220 -9.76 -0.33 7.21
C GLU A 220 -8.70 -0.94 6.28
N ILE A 221 -7.55 -1.33 6.82
CA ILE A 221 -6.47 -1.95 6.04
C ILE A 221 -6.90 -3.28 5.43
N LEU A 222 -7.55 -4.16 6.20
CA LEU A 222 -8.05 -5.43 5.69
C LEU A 222 -9.16 -5.22 4.64
N SER A 223 -10.08 -4.30 4.90
CA SER A 223 -11.19 -3.97 3.98
C SER A 223 -10.67 -3.42 2.66
N GLN A 224 -9.71 -2.48 2.69
CA GLN A 224 -9.07 -1.95 1.50
C GLN A 224 -8.27 -3.04 0.76
N TRP A 225 -7.57 -3.90 1.49
CA TRP A 225 -6.77 -4.96 0.89
C TRP A 225 -7.63 -6.00 0.17
N TYR A 226 -8.69 -6.50 0.80
CA TYR A 226 -9.66 -7.39 0.14
C TYR A 226 -10.40 -6.68 -0.99
N GLY A 227 -10.84 -5.44 -0.75
CA GLY A 227 -11.57 -4.63 -1.73
C GLY A 227 -10.79 -4.44 -3.04
N ARG A 228 -9.48 -4.16 -2.98
CA ARG A 228 -8.64 -4.02 -4.18
C ARG A 228 -8.56 -5.29 -5.02
N HIS A 229 -8.55 -6.47 -4.40
CA HIS A 229 -8.54 -7.74 -5.13
C HIS A 229 -9.89 -8.01 -5.79
N LEU A 230 -10.99 -7.78 -5.07
CA LEU A 230 -12.34 -7.90 -5.63
C LEU A 230 -12.58 -6.90 -6.76
N GLU A 231 -12.10 -5.66 -6.62
CA GLU A 231 -12.14 -4.65 -7.68
C GLU A 231 -11.35 -5.09 -8.92
N ALA A 232 -10.13 -5.60 -8.72
CA ALA A 232 -9.32 -6.15 -9.82
C ALA A 232 -10.00 -7.34 -10.52
N MET A 233 -10.73 -8.18 -9.75
CA MET A 233 -11.57 -9.27 -10.28
C MET A 233 -12.88 -8.76 -10.92
N ARG A 234 -13.16 -7.45 -10.85
CA ARG A 234 -14.43 -6.83 -11.29
C ARG A 234 -15.66 -7.42 -10.60
N GLU A 235 -15.47 -7.85 -9.35
CA GLU A 235 -16.52 -8.36 -8.51
C GLU A 235 -17.31 -7.20 -7.87
N PRO A 236 -18.64 -7.29 -7.72
CA PRO A 236 -19.44 -6.25 -7.08
C PRO A 236 -19.31 -6.30 -5.54
N SER A 237 -19.66 -5.20 -4.87
CA SER A 237 -19.84 -5.19 -3.42
C SER A 237 -21.14 -5.92 -3.05
N LEU A 238 -21.04 -7.13 -2.50
CA LEU A 238 -22.22 -7.92 -2.11
C LEU A 238 -22.96 -7.30 -0.92
N TRP A 239 -22.25 -6.54 -0.07
CA TRP A 239 -22.89 -5.73 0.95
C TRP A 239 -23.84 -4.69 0.33
N LYS A 240 -23.41 -4.00 -0.73
CA LYS A 240 -24.28 -3.04 -1.44
C LYS A 240 -25.38 -3.70 -2.25
N VAL A 241 -25.16 -4.90 -2.77
CA VAL A 241 -26.23 -5.70 -3.39
C VAL A 241 -27.29 -6.09 -2.35
N ALA A 242 -26.91 -6.45 -1.13
CA ALA A 242 -27.90 -6.75 -0.09
C ALA A 242 -28.75 -5.52 0.29
N GLU A 243 -28.21 -4.30 0.14
CA GLU A 243 -28.95 -3.05 0.37
C GLU A 243 -29.95 -2.70 -0.75
N SER A 244 -29.78 -3.21 -1.98
CA SER A 244 -30.73 -2.93 -3.07
C SER A 244 -32.08 -3.61 -2.86
N GLY A 245 -32.11 -4.71 -2.09
CA GLY A 245 -33.31 -5.49 -1.83
C GLY A 245 -33.72 -6.42 -2.97
N ASP A 246 -32.79 -6.75 -3.88
CA ASP A 246 -33.03 -7.74 -4.93
C ASP A 246 -33.30 -9.13 -4.34
N ASP A 247 -34.15 -9.92 -5.00
CA ASP A 247 -34.55 -11.26 -4.57
C ASP A 247 -33.49 -12.35 -4.82
N ASP A 248 -32.30 -11.96 -5.29
CA ASP A 248 -31.22 -12.87 -5.62
C ASP A 248 -30.59 -13.49 -4.37
N LEU A 249 -30.29 -14.80 -4.46
CA LEU A 249 -29.45 -15.48 -3.47
C LEU A 249 -28.03 -15.56 -4.02
N ILE A 250 -27.08 -14.97 -3.32
CA ILE A 250 -25.69 -14.88 -3.78
C ILE A 250 -24.77 -15.42 -2.70
N TYR A 251 -23.88 -16.32 -3.09
CA TYR A 251 -22.77 -16.76 -2.25
C TYR A 251 -21.47 -16.53 -3.00
N ARG A 252 -20.50 -15.88 -2.36
CA ARG A 252 -19.16 -15.68 -2.91
C ARG A 252 -18.13 -16.21 -1.95
N MET A 253 -17.25 -17.04 -2.45
CA MET A 253 -16.05 -17.48 -1.76
C MET A 253 -14.84 -16.82 -2.44
N SER A 254 -14.01 -16.15 -1.66
CA SER A 254 -12.75 -15.56 -2.13
C SER A 254 -11.60 -16.14 -1.34
N ARG A 255 -10.56 -16.61 -2.05
CA ARG A 255 -9.33 -17.09 -1.45
C ARG A 255 -8.20 -16.14 -1.81
N LEU A 256 -7.55 -15.57 -0.80
CA LEU A 256 -6.38 -14.69 -0.95
C LEU A 256 -5.22 -15.31 -0.15
N PRO A 257 -4.59 -16.40 -0.66
CA PRO A 257 -3.53 -17.11 0.06
C PRO A 257 -2.23 -16.31 0.04
N LEU A 258 -1.36 -16.36 1.06
CA LEU A 258 -0.09 -15.60 1.05
C LEU A 258 0.81 -15.91 -0.17
N TYR A 259 0.73 -17.15 -0.66
CA TYR A 259 1.42 -17.63 -1.85
C TYR A 259 0.40 -18.22 -2.81
N GLY A 260 0.54 -17.92 -4.10
CA GLY A 260 -0.37 -18.38 -5.15
C GLY A 260 -1.31 -17.29 -5.66
N HIS A 261 -2.20 -17.71 -6.55
CA HIS A 261 -3.09 -16.83 -7.28
C HIS A 261 -4.37 -16.56 -6.48
N PRO A 262 -4.73 -15.29 -6.23
CA PRO A 262 -6.01 -14.98 -5.62
C PRO A 262 -7.15 -15.25 -6.59
N PHE A 263 -8.23 -15.83 -6.07
CA PHE A 263 -9.43 -16.10 -6.85
C PHE A 263 -10.72 -15.87 -6.08
N SER A 264 -11.80 -15.72 -6.82
CA SER A 264 -13.16 -15.63 -6.31
C SER A 264 -14.10 -16.51 -7.12
N ILE A 265 -14.97 -17.24 -6.41
CA ILE A 265 -16.03 -18.07 -6.95
C ILE A 265 -17.35 -17.54 -6.41
N ARG A 266 -18.19 -17.00 -7.30
CA ARG A 266 -19.51 -16.45 -6.97
C ARG A 266 -20.61 -17.26 -7.61
N VAL A 267 -21.52 -17.77 -6.80
CA VAL A 267 -22.75 -18.45 -7.23
C VAL A 267 -23.94 -17.53 -7.00
N VAL A 268 -24.70 -17.28 -8.06
CA VAL A 268 -25.90 -16.45 -8.05
C VAL A 268 -27.09 -17.32 -8.45
N LYS A 269 -28.16 -17.27 -7.66
CA LYS A 269 -29.47 -17.82 -8.02
C LYS A 269 -30.46 -16.67 -8.17
N SER A 270 -30.92 -16.49 -9.42
CA SER A 270 -31.92 -15.51 -9.83
C SER A 270 -33.10 -16.25 -10.46
N GLY A 271 -34.18 -16.43 -9.69
CA GLY A 271 -35.31 -17.28 -10.09
C GLY A 271 -34.88 -18.73 -10.36
N GLU A 272 -35.08 -19.21 -11.59
CA GLU A 272 -34.71 -20.56 -12.02
C GLU A 272 -33.26 -20.67 -12.55
N THR A 273 -32.58 -19.53 -12.73
CA THR A 273 -31.22 -19.52 -13.28
C THR A 273 -30.20 -19.53 -12.16
N ILE A 274 -29.26 -20.47 -12.24
CA ILE A 274 -28.13 -20.55 -11.32
C ILE A 274 -26.85 -20.42 -12.14
N THR A 275 -26.03 -19.44 -11.79
CA THR A 275 -24.74 -19.19 -12.46
C THR A 275 -23.61 -19.18 -11.45
N LEU A 276 -22.51 -19.83 -11.79
CA LEU A 276 -21.23 -19.76 -11.08
C LEU A 276 -20.25 -18.94 -11.94
N THR A 277 -19.63 -17.93 -11.36
CA THR A 277 -18.55 -17.17 -11.97
C THR A 277 -17.27 -17.38 -11.17
N LEU A 278 -16.22 -17.81 -11.84
CA LEU A 278 -14.85 -17.92 -11.34
C LEU A 278 -14.01 -16.79 -11.95
N VAL A 279 -13.30 -16.05 -11.12
CA VAL A 279 -12.26 -15.10 -11.52
C VAL A 279 -10.99 -15.38 -10.74
N GLU A 280 -9.86 -15.53 -11.43
CA GLU A 280 -8.53 -15.65 -10.84
C GLU A 280 -7.66 -14.49 -11.35
N LEU A 281 -6.73 -14.03 -10.51
CA LEU A 281 -5.72 -13.06 -10.89
C LEU A 281 -4.32 -13.69 -10.97
N ASP A 282 -3.47 -13.20 -11.86
CA ASP A 282 -2.06 -13.63 -12.02
C ASP A 282 -1.11 -13.03 -10.97
N GLY A 283 -1.61 -12.14 -10.11
CA GLY A 283 -0.83 -11.52 -9.04
C GLY A 283 -0.48 -12.49 -7.93
N ASN A 284 0.50 -12.09 -7.12
CA ASN A 284 0.77 -12.76 -5.84
C ASN A 284 0.18 -11.91 -4.72
N VAL A 285 -0.63 -12.55 -3.90
CA VAL A 285 -1.28 -11.93 -2.74
C VAL A 285 -0.22 -11.45 -1.73
N GLY A 286 -0.39 -10.22 -1.27
CA GLY A 286 0.62 -9.48 -0.49
C GLY A 286 1.19 -8.27 -1.24
N TYR A 287 0.97 -8.20 -2.56
CA TYR A 287 1.36 -7.10 -3.45
C TYR A 287 0.17 -6.57 -4.26
N GLU A 288 0.43 -6.08 -5.48
CA GLU A 288 -0.58 -5.69 -6.46
C GLU A 288 -1.43 -6.91 -6.87
N PRO A 289 -2.77 -6.75 -7.01
CA PRO A 289 -3.68 -7.85 -7.38
C PRO A 289 -3.32 -8.59 -8.67
N GLY A 290 -2.60 -7.94 -9.60
CA GLY A 290 -2.30 -8.49 -10.93
C GLY A 290 -3.42 -8.23 -11.94
N ALA A 291 -3.34 -8.90 -13.08
CA ALA A 291 -4.37 -8.94 -14.10
C ALA A 291 -5.21 -10.21 -13.96
N ILE A 292 -6.41 -10.21 -14.55
CA ILE A 292 -7.26 -11.41 -14.59
C ILE A 292 -6.59 -12.49 -15.45
N SER A 293 -6.24 -13.62 -14.85
CA SER A 293 -5.68 -14.81 -15.52
C SER A 293 -6.78 -15.74 -16.03
N ILE A 294 -7.82 -15.94 -15.22
CA ILE A 294 -8.96 -16.80 -15.53
C ILE A 294 -10.26 -16.02 -15.29
N HIS A 295 -11.18 -16.11 -16.25
CA HIS A 295 -12.56 -15.67 -16.06
C HIS A 295 -13.48 -16.69 -16.74
N ARG A 296 -14.27 -17.40 -15.94
CA ARG A 296 -15.18 -18.46 -16.40
C ARG A 296 -16.54 -18.28 -15.79
N THR A 297 -17.60 -18.41 -16.59
CA THR A 297 -18.98 -18.45 -16.11
C THR A 297 -19.63 -19.75 -16.55
N LEU A 298 -20.24 -20.46 -15.60
CA LEU A 298 -20.90 -21.74 -15.79
C LEU A 298 -22.37 -21.61 -15.40
N ARG A 299 -23.28 -22.19 -16.18
CA ARG A 299 -24.67 -22.40 -15.75
C ARG A 299 -24.73 -23.69 -14.95
N LEU A 300 -25.17 -23.62 -13.70
CA LEU A 300 -25.29 -24.78 -12.83
C LEU A 300 -26.66 -25.44 -12.97
N ALA A 301 -26.69 -26.76 -12.84
CA ALA A 301 -27.92 -27.51 -12.67
C ALA A 301 -28.48 -27.32 -11.25
N PRO A 302 -29.81 -27.44 -11.04
CA PRO A 302 -30.43 -27.24 -9.74
C PRO A 302 -29.83 -28.07 -8.60
N HIS A 303 -29.45 -29.32 -8.87
CA HIS A 303 -28.87 -30.19 -7.85
C HIS A 303 -27.51 -29.69 -7.31
N HIS A 304 -26.74 -28.92 -8.09
CA HIS A 304 -25.51 -28.30 -7.60
C HIS A 304 -25.80 -27.18 -6.60
N TRP A 305 -26.85 -26.40 -6.85
CA TRP A 305 -27.31 -25.39 -5.91
C TRP A 305 -27.79 -26.03 -4.60
N ASP A 306 -28.62 -27.08 -4.69
CA ASP A 306 -29.10 -27.80 -3.51
C ASP A 306 -27.94 -28.42 -2.71
N GLY A 307 -26.89 -28.88 -3.41
CA GLY A 307 -25.66 -29.39 -2.82
C GLY A 307 -24.86 -28.33 -2.05
N LEU A 308 -24.83 -27.09 -2.56
CA LEU A 308 -24.20 -25.95 -1.88
C LEU A 308 -25.00 -25.55 -0.64
N ILE A 309 -26.31 -25.37 -0.78
CA ILE A 309 -27.18 -24.92 0.31
C ILE A 309 -27.16 -25.91 1.47
N ARG A 310 -27.24 -27.22 1.20
CA ARG A 310 -27.16 -28.24 2.24
C ARG A 310 -25.88 -28.13 3.07
N ARG A 311 -24.73 -27.87 2.44
CA ARG A 311 -23.44 -27.72 3.15
C ARG A 311 -23.42 -26.43 3.98
N LEU A 312 -23.96 -25.33 3.47
CA LEU A 312 -24.08 -24.07 4.21
C LEU A 312 -25.02 -24.20 5.42
N GLU A 313 -26.11 -24.95 5.28
CA GLU A 313 -27.05 -25.25 6.39
C GLU A 313 -26.41 -26.17 7.44
N GLN A 314 -25.68 -27.20 7.02
CA GLN A 314 -24.99 -28.14 7.93
C GLN A 314 -24.02 -27.44 8.88
N VAL A 315 -23.36 -26.37 8.40
CA VAL A 315 -22.41 -25.58 9.20
C VAL A 315 -23.07 -24.40 9.91
N GLY A 316 -24.38 -24.19 9.73
CA GLY A 316 -25.10 -23.04 10.27
C GLY A 316 -24.48 -21.71 9.81
N TYR A 317 -24.23 -21.57 8.50
CA TYR A 317 -23.47 -20.45 7.94
C TYR A 317 -23.97 -19.09 8.41
N TRP A 318 -25.30 -18.90 8.45
CA TRP A 318 -25.93 -17.64 8.78
C TRP A 318 -25.86 -17.25 10.27
N GLU A 319 -25.59 -18.24 11.13
CA GLU A 319 -25.44 -18.12 12.58
C GLU A 319 -23.97 -18.16 12.99
N THR A 320 -23.09 -18.50 12.05
CA THR A 320 -21.66 -18.64 12.27
C THR A 320 -21.04 -17.27 12.56
N PRO A 321 -20.16 -17.14 13.58
CA PRO A 321 -19.47 -15.88 13.82
C PRO A 321 -18.59 -15.49 12.62
N THR A 322 -18.67 -14.20 12.25
CA THR A 322 -17.89 -13.60 11.17
C THR A 322 -16.40 -13.91 11.32
N CYS A 323 -15.84 -13.70 12.51
CA CYS A 323 -14.47 -14.09 12.85
C CYS A 323 -14.48 -15.10 14.01
N VAL A 324 -13.61 -16.11 13.95
CA VAL A 324 -13.40 -17.08 15.04
C VAL A 324 -11.95 -17.02 15.48
N GLY A 325 -11.72 -16.88 16.78
CA GLY A 325 -10.40 -16.69 17.39
C GLY A 325 -10.12 -15.23 17.76
N ASN A 326 -9.06 -14.99 18.55
CA ASN A 326 -8.60 -13.64 18.80
C ASN A 326 -8.17 -13.05 17.45
N ALA A 327 -8.83 -11.97 17.00
CA ALA A 327 -8.48 -11.17 15.83
C ALA A 327 -7.03 -10.61 15.87
N VAL A 328 -6.27 -10.95 16.90
CA VAL A 328 -4.85 -10.68 17.16
C VAL A 328 -3.94 -11.77 16.57
N SER A 329 -4.48 -12.79 15.88
CA SER A 329 -3.63 -13.58 14.99
C SER A 329 -3.01 -12.65 13.95
N ASP A 330 -1.66 -12.59 13.93
CA ASP A 330 -0.90 -11.85 12.91
C ASP A 330 -1.02 -12.49 11.52
N LYS A 331 -1.56 -13.71 11.45
CA LYS A 331 -1.87 -14.36 10.18
C LYS A 331 -3.03 -13.63 9.51
N ARG A 332 -2.88 -13.31 8.23
CA ARG A 332 -3.96 -12.75 7.42
C ARG A 332 -5.05 -13.80 7.24
N PRO A 333 -6.33 -13.40 7.07
CA PRO A 333 -7.34 -14.35 6.65
C PRO A 333 -7.04 -14.80 5.23
N GLU A 334 -7.21 -16.10 4.96
CA GLU A 334 -7.00 -16.67 3.63
C GLU A 334 -8.32 -16.92 2.90
N LEU A 335 -9.42 -17.12 3.64
CA LEU A 335 -10.72 -17.49 3.11
C LEU A 335 -11.79 -16.50 3.61
N VAL A 336 -12.56 -15.94 2.67
CA VAL A 336 -13.72 -15.10 2.95
C VAL A 336 -14.92 -15.66 2.20
N ILE A 337 -15.99 -15.97 2.92
CA ILE A 337 -17.26 -16.43 2.37
C ILE A 337 -18.35 -15.42 2.71
N GLU A 338 -18.91 -14.80 1.67
CA GLU A 338 -20.01 -13.84 1.76
C GLU A 338 -21.31 -14.48 1.27
N GLY A 339 -22.41 -14.09 1.91
CA GLY A 339 -23.76 -14.53 1.60
C GLY A 339 -24.69 -13.34 1.55
N VAL A 340 -25.51 -13.30 0.51
CA VAL A 340 -26.63 -12.38 0.34
C VAL A 340 -27.90 -13.21 0.22
N SER A 341 -28.87 -12.81 1.03
CA SER A 341 -30.27 -13.17 0.88
C SER A 341 -31.10 -11.88 0.96
N PRO A 342 -32.38 -11.89 0.56
CA PRO A 342 -33.18 -10.67 0.52
C PRO A 342 -33.13 -9.88 1.84
N GLY A 343 -32.53 -8.69 1.80
CA GLY A 343 -32.33 -7.80 2.95
C GLY A 343 -31.31 -8.26 4.00
N ARG A 344 -30.51 -9.29 3.73
CA ARG A 344 -29.54 -9.86 4.68
C ARG A 344 -28.19 -10.11 4.00
N TYR A 345 -27.16 -9.45 4.54
CA TYR A 345 -25.76 -9.73 4.24
C TYR A 345 -25.10 -10.44 5.41
N HIS A 346 -24.28 -11.44 5.12
CA HIS A 346 -23.40 -12.06 6.10
C HIS A 346 -22.05 -12.39 5.46
N VAL A 347 -21.00 -12.38 6.29
CA VAL A 347 -19.66 -12.73 5.86
C VAL A 347 -18.97 -13.51 6.96
N VAL A 348 -18.23 -14.52 6.56
CA VAL A 348 -17.46 -15.40 7.42
C VAL A 348 -16.02 -15.42 6.91
N ILE A 349 -15.09 -15.16 7.83
CA ILE A 349 -13.66 -14.96 7.56
C ILE A 349 -12.89 -16.04 8.31
N ARG A 350 -12.01 -16.76 7.62
CA ARG A 350 -11.19 -17.84 8.19
C ARG A 350 -9.72 -17.67 7.78
N HIS A 351 -8.84 -17.96 8.73
CA HIS A 351 -7.38 -17.89 8.55
C HIS A 351 -6.79 -19.10 7.81
N ASP A 352 -7.51 -20.21 7.84
CA ASP A 352 -7.14 -21.45 7.16
C ASP A 352 -8.33 -21.88 6.32
N ALA A 353 -8.12 -22.22 5.05
CA ALA A 353 -9.19 -22.64 4.14
C ALA A 353 -9.59 -24.12 4.32
N GLU A 354 -8.69 -24.96 4.84
CA GLU A 354 -8.82 -26.42 4.86
C GLU A 354 -9.07 -27.00 6.24
N GLU A 355 -8.68 -26.31 7.31
CA GLU A 355 -8.91 -26.75 8.70
C GLU A 355 -9.99 -25.93 9.41
N ASN A 356 -11.20 -25.87 8.83
CA ASN A 356 -12.32 -25.18 9.48
C ASN A 356 -13.69 -25.79 9.12
N ALA A 357 -14.75 -25.36 9.81
CA ALA A 357 -16.10 -25.87 9.57
C ALA A 357 -16.60 -25.66 8.13
N LEU A 358 -16.08 -24.68 7.40
CA LEU A 358 -16.43 -24.36 6.01
C LEU A 358 -15.58 -25.10 4.97
N SER A 359 -14.63 -25.96 5.36
CA SER A 359 -13.76 -26.65 4.42
C SER A 359 -14.53 -27.46 3.37
N ASP A 360 -15.66 -28.06 3.74
CA ASP A 360 -16.50 -28.81 2.81
C ASP A 360 -17.24 -27.91 1.82
N VAL A 361 -17.64 -26.70 2.24
CA VAL A 361 -18.21 -25.68 1.34
C VAL A 361 -17.15 -25.19 0.36
N TYR A 362 -15.94 -24.94 0.87
CA TYR A 362 -14.79 -24.50 0.08
C TYR A 362 -14.42 -25.53 -1.00
N ARG A 363 -14.19 -26.79 -0.62
CA ARG A 363 -13.87 -27.88 -1.56
C ARG A 363 -14.95 -28.04 -2.62
N TYR A 364 -16.21 -28.00 -2.21
CA TYR A 364 -17.34 -28.14 -3.12
C TYR A 364 -17.38 -27.02 -4.19
N LEU A 365 -17.12 -25.78 -3.81
CA LEU A 365 -17.08 -24.66 -4.76
C LEU A 365 -15.88 -24.75 -5.71
N VAL A 366 -14.71 -25.14 -5.20
CA VAL A 366 -13.51 -25.37 -6.03
C VAL A 366 -13.79 -26.45 -7.07
N GLU A 367 -14.33 -27.59 -6.66
CA GLU A 367 -14.72 -28.71 -7.52
C GLU A 367 -15.72 -28.26 -8.61
N LEU A 368 -16.79 -27.57 -8.21
CA LEU A 368 -17.80 -27.06 -9.15
C LEU A 368 -17.23 -26.07 -10.18
N SER A 369 -16.25 -25.26 -9.78
CA SER A 369 -15.63 -24.27 -10.67
C SER A 369 -14.62 -24.89 -11.65
N GLY A 370 -14.07 -26.05 -11.29
CA GLY A 370 -12.98 -26.71 -12.01
C GLY A 370 -11.70 -25.86 -12.04
N ILE A 371 -11.42 -25.11 -10.97
CA ILE A 371 -10.12 -24.45 -10.76
C ILE A 371 -9.16 -25.47 -10.13
N GLU A 372 -7.93 -25.50 -10.63
CA GLU A 372 -6.85 -26.28 -10.02
C GLU A 372 -6.22 -25.45 -8.92
N VAL A 373 -6.09 -26.04 -7.73
CA VAL A 373 -5.58 -25.33 -6.56
C VAL A 373 -4.46 -26.17 -5.96
N ASP A 374 -3.25 -25.61 -5.91
CA ASP A 374 -2.10 -26.28 -5.33
C ASP A 374 -2.38 -26.70 -3.88
N GLY A 375 -2.12 -27.98 -3.58
CA GLY A 375 -2.29 -28.55 -2.25
C GLY A 375 -3.66 -29.14 -1.94
N LEU A 376 -4.69 -28.91 -2.77
CA LEU A 376 -5.98 -29.60 -2.65
C LEU A 376 -5.92 -30.93 -3.39
N GLU A 377 -5.86 -32.05 -2.65
CA GLU A 377 -6.04 -33.36 -3.27
C GLU A 377 -7.47 -33.47 -3.85
N PRO A 378 -7.64 -33.96 -5.09
CA PRO A 378 -8.97 -34.13 -5.68
C PRO A 378 -9.77 -35.13 -4.84
N SER A 379 -10.86 -34.66 -4.23
CA SER A 379 -11.78 -35.53 -3.51
C SER A 379 -12.46 -36.43 -4.53
N GLY A 380 -12.12 -37.73 -4.54
CA GLY A 380 -12.60 -38.73 -5.49
C GLY A 380 -14.09 -39.07 -5.36
N PHE A 381 -14.97 -38.09 -5.57
CA PHE A 381 -16.40 -38.30 -5.73
C PHE A 381 -16.73 -38.31 -7.23
N HIS A 382 -16.82 -39.52 -7.79
CA HIS A 382 -17.43 -39.78 -9.09
C HIS A 382 -18.85 -40.31 -8.91
#